data_AF-A0A7R9Y5N0-F1
#
_entry.id   AF-A0A7R9Y5N0-F1
#
_cell.length_a   1.000
_cell.length_b   1.000
_cell.length_c   1.000
_cell.angle_alpha   90.00
_cell.angle_beta   90.00
_cell.angle_gamma   90.00
#
_symmetry.space_group_name_H-M   'P 1'
#
loop_
_entity.id
_entity.type
_entity.pdbx_description
1 polymer ?
#
loop_
_entity_poly.entity_id
_entity_poly.type
_entity_poly.pdbx_seq_one_letter_code
_entity_poly.pdbx_strand_id
1 'polypeptide(L)'
;FGYMGVCNAVLFAPWLAGEVLAGQQSLASVSASAYRWTVGKGLVDNVLSDYLWAWAVLLTTPTVATIGLSIQIPFAMVAAALFEHVAPSTDLLLGALLITASFTAINLASDPEKGDARAVPASDAGPRE
;
A
#
# COMPACT_ATOMS: atom_id res chain seq x y z
N PHE A 1 3.00 12.24 -10.66
CA PHE A 1 1.64 12.01 -10.13
C PHE A 1 0.58 12.89 -10.78
N GLY A 2 0.67 14.23 -10.76
CA GLY A 2 -0.29 15.09 -11.49
C GLY A 2 -0.41 14.77 -13.00
N TYR A 3 0.71 14.44 -13.66
CA TYR A 3 0.71 13.97 -15.05
C TYR A 3 -0.10 12.68 -15.25
N MET A 4 -0.01 11.71 -14.34
CA MET A 4 -0.81 10.47 -14.40
C MET A 4 -2.31 10.75 -14.24
N GLY A 5 -2.67 11.71 -13.38
CA GLY A 5 -4.05 12.19 -13.24
C GLY A 5 -4.57 12.82 -14.54
N VAL A 6 -3.76 13.65 -15.20
CA VAL A 6 -4.09 14.23 -16.51
C VAL A 6 -4.21 13.14 -17.58
N CYS A 7 -3.28 12.18 -17.63
CA CYS A 7 -3.37 11.05 -18.56
C CYS A 7 -4.65 10.23 -18.33
N ASN A 8 -5.00 9.90 -17.08
CA ASN A 8 -6.24 9.21 -16.76
C ASN A 8 -7.46 10.04 -17.20
N ALA A 9 -7.47 11.34 -16.91
CA ALA A 9 -8.56 12.22 -17.35
C ALA A 9 -8.69 12.24 -18.88
N VAL A 10 -7.58 12.34 -19.61
CA VAL A 10 -7.58 12.36 -21.08
C VAL A 10 -7.99 11.01 -21.69
N LEU A 11 -7.57 9.90 -21.10
CA LEU A 11 -7.89 8.56 -21.58
C LEU A 11 -9.35 8.16 -21.27
N PHE A 12 -9.87 8.55 -20.11
CA PHE A 12 -11.25 8.23 -19.70
C PHE A 12 -12.27 9.29 -20.13
N ALA A 13 -11.86 10.52 -20.46
CA ALA A 13 -12.75 11.56 -20.98
C ALA A 13 -13.52 11.14 -22.25
N PRO A 14 -12.92 10.56 -23.30
CA PRO A 14 -13.66 10.14 -24.48
C PRO A 14 -14.63 8.99 -24.18
N TRP A 15 -14.27 8.09 -23.26
CA TRP A 15 -15.17 7.05 -22.78
C TRP A 15 -16.40 7.65 -22.07
N LEU A 16 -16.17 8.54 -21.10
CA LEU A 16 -17.24 9.23 -20.38
C LEU A 16 -18.11 10.08 -21.32
N ALA A 17 -17.51 10.77 -22.28
CA ALA A 17 -18.23 11.52 -23.29
C ALA A 17 -19.12 10.59 -24.14
N GLY A 18 -18.63 9.42 -24.52
CA GLY A 18 -19.42 8.39 -25.20
C GLY A 18 -20.66 7.98 -24.40
N GLU A 19 -20.50 7.72 -23.10
CA GLU A 19 -21.59 7.31 -22.20
C GLU A 19 -22.62 8.43 -21.95
N VAL A 20 -22.18 9.68 -21.86
CA VAL A 20 -23.07 10.85 -21.70
C VAL A 20 -23.82 11.13 -23.00
N LEU A 21 -23.15 11.04 -24.16
CA LEU A 21 -23.78 11.19 -25.47
C LEU A 21 -24.76 10.05 -25.79
N ALA A 22 -24.46 8.83 -25.33
CA ALA A 22 -25.35 7.67 -25.42
C ALA A 22 -26.54 7.74 -24.43
N GLY A 23 -26.61 8.77 -23.57
CA GLY A 23 -27.69 8.98 -22.61
C GLY A 23 -27.68 7.99 -21.43
N GLN A 24 -26.62 7.19 -21.27
CA GLN A 24 -26.51 6.19 -20.20
C GLN A 24 -26.07 6.81 -18.86
N GLN A 25 -25.40 7.96 -18.89
CA GLN A 25 -24.90 8.67 -17.72
C GLN A 25 -25.41 10.12 -17.71
N SER A 26 -26.19 10.49 -16.69
CA SER A 26 -26.60 11.88 -16.46
C SER A 26 -25.66 12.55 -15.46
N LEU A 27 -24.86 13.52 -15.90
CA LEU A 27 -24.00 14.30 -15.01
C LEU A 27 -24.80 15.22 -14.06
N ALA A 28 -26.07 15.48 -14.38
CA ALA A 28 -26.96 16.31 -13.57
C ALA A 28 -27.55 15.58 -12.36
N SER A 29 -27.45 14.25 -12.29
CA SER A 29 -27.91 13.47 -11.13
C SER A 29 -26.91 13.49 -9.97
N VAL A 30 -25.67 13.94 -10.21
CA VAL A 30 -24.63 13.98 -9.19
C VAL A 30 -24.85 15.21 -8.30
N SER A 31 -25.23 14.98 -7.05
CA SER A 31 -25.32 16.03 -6.04
C SER A 31 -23.99 16.78 -5.90
N ALA A 32 -24.05 18.12 -5.81
CA ALA A 32 -22.88 18.96 -5.63
C ALA A 32 -22.07 18.61 -4.37
N SER A 33 -22.72 18.10 -3.32
CA SER A 33 -22.04 17.62 -2.11
C SER A 33 -21.26 16.32 -2.36
N ALA A 34 -21.86 15.37 -3.08
CA ALA A 34 -21.20 14.11 -3.44
C ALA A 34 -20.00 14.37 -4.34
N TYR A 35 -20.14 15.22 -5.36
CA TYR A 35 -19.04 15.61 -6.23
C TYR A 35 -17.86 16.19 -5.44
N ARG A 36 -18.11 17.11 -4.50
CA ARG A 36 -17.06 17.70 -3.65
C ARG A 36 -16.36 16.65 -2.78
N TRP A 37 -17.10 15.72 -2.19
CA TRP A 37 -16.53 14.64 -1.38
C TRP A 37 -15.70 13.68 -2.23
N THR A 38 -16.17 13.32 -3.41
CA THR A 38 -15.43 12.45 -4.34
C THR A 38 -14.14 13.11 -4.81
N VAL A 39 -14.18 14.38 -5.21
CA VAL A 39 -12.98 15.14 -5.62
C VAL A 39 -12.01 15.28 -4.45
N GLY A 40 -12.51 15.65 -3.27
CA GLY A 40 -11.70 15.80 -2.05
C GLY A 40 -11.02 14.49 -1.64
N LYS A 41 -11.78 13.40 -1.55
CA LYS A 41 -11.24 12.07 -1.25
C LYS A 41 -10.24 11.63 -2.31
N GLY A 42 -10.55 11.83 -3.59
CA GLY A 42 -9.65 11.46 -4.69
C GLY A 42 -8.32 12.21 -4.65
N LEU A 43 -8.32 13.50 -4.29
CA LEU A 43 -7.09 14.28 -4.16
C LEU A 43 -6.23 13.80 -2.98
N VAL A 44 -6.86 13.49 -1.85
CA VAL A 44 -6.17 13.01 -0.64
C VAL A 44 -5.63 11.59 -0.84
N ASP A 45 -6.46 10.67 -1.34
CA ASP A 45 -6.08 9.26 -1.51
C ASP A 45 -5.03 9.05 -2.61
N ASN A 46 -5.04 9.88 -3.66
CA ASN A 46 -4.13 9.72 -4.79
C ASN A 46 -2.92 10.66 -4.66
N VAL A 47 -3.14 11.98 -4.77
CA VAL A 47 -2.03 12.94 -4.89
C VAL A 47 -1.27 13.09 -3.57
N LEU A 48 -1.96 13.23 -2.45
CA LEU A 48 -1.30 13.38 -1.15
C LEU A 48 -0.66 12.07 -0.69
N SER A 49 -1.35 10.94 -0.83
CA SER A 49 -0.82 9.61 -0.50
C SER A 49 0.47 9.30 -1.27
N ASP A 50 0.48 9.52 -2.58
CA ASP A 50 1.66 9.28 -3.42
C ASP A 50 2.83 10.20 -3.06
N TYR A 51 2.54 11.45 -2.68
CA TYR A 51 3.56 12.38 -2.21
C TYR A 51 4.18 11.95 -0.88
N LEU A 52 3.33 11.54 0.08
CA LEU A 52 3.77 11.01 1.38
C LEU A 52 4.53 9.70 1.22
N TRP A 53 4.10 8.83 0.30
CA TRP A 53 4.81 7.60 -0.03
C TRP A 53 6.21 7.91 -0.59
N ALA A 54 6.32 8.83 -1.55
CA ALA A 54 7.61 9.23 -2.09
C ALA A 54 8.52 9.83 -1.00
N TRP A 55 7.96 10.64 -0.12
CA TRP A 55 8.66 11.16 1.06
C TRP A 55 9.13 10.07 2.02
N ALA A 56 8.30 9.05 2.28
CA ALA A 56 8.66 7.92 3.12
C ALA A 56 9.80 7.09 2.50
N VAL A 57 9.77 6.89 1.18
CA VAL A 57 10.84 6.22 0.43
C VAL A 57 12.15 7.00 0.52
N LEU A 58 12.11 8.34 0.43
CA LEU A 58 13.29 9.20 0.55
C LEU A 58 13.88 9.22 1.96
N LEU A 59 13.04 9.18 2.99
CA LEU A 59 13.46 9.22 4.39
C LEU A 59 13.89 7.87 4.96
N THR A 60 13.36 6.76 4.43
CA THR A 60 13.62 5.41 4.92
C THR A 60 14.25 4.57 3.81
N THR A 61 13.51 3.61 3.25
CA THR A 61 13.88 2.85 2.07
C THR A 61 12.61 2.43 1.32
N PRO A 62 12.71 2.08 0.03
CA PRO A 62 11.60 1.49 -0.71
C PRO A 62 10.98 0.28 0.01
N THR A 63 11.80 -0.55 0.65
CA THR A 63 11.37 -1.76 1.36
C THR A 63 10.44 -1.44 2.54
N VAL A 64 10.80 -0.45 3.36
CA VAL A 64 9.97 -0.03 4.51
C VAL A 64 8.65 0.60 4.04
N ALA A 65 8.68 1.35 2.92
CA ALA A 65 7.46 1.92 2.35
C ALA A 65 6.49 0.86 1.81
N THR A 66 6.99 -0.15 1.09
CA THR A 66 6.16 -1.27 0.57
C THR A 66 5.54 -2.07 1.71
N ILE A 67 6.30 -2.29 2.77
CA ILE A 67 5.83 -2.90 4.01
C ILE A 67 4.64 -2.12 4.60
N GLY A 68 4.71 -0.79 4.61
CA GLY A 68 3.60 0.09 5.01
C GLY A 68 2.38 0.00 4.10
N LEU A 69 2.53 -0.43 2.85
CA LEU A 69 1.39 -0.76 1.97
C LEU A 69 0.78 -2.13 2.34
N SER A 70 1.61 -3.12 2.70
CA SER A 70 1.13 -4.46 3.09
C SER A 70 0.27 -4.46 4.34
N ILE A 71 0.59 -3.61 5.34
CA ILE A 71 -0.21 -3.49 6.57
C ILE A 71 -1.59 -2.83 6.33
N GLN A 72 -1.83 -2.21 5.17
CA GLN A 72 -3.14 -1.62 4.86
C GLN A 72 -4.25 -2.67 4.80
N ILE A 73 -3.96 -3.88 4.31
CA ILE A 73 -4.96 -4.96 4.18
C ILE A 73 -5.50 -5.40 5.55
N PRO A 74 -4.67 -5.81 6.53
CA PRO A 74 -5.18 -6.15 7.86
C PRO A 74 -5.82 -4.94 8.56
N PHE A 75 -5.28 -3.73 8.38
CA PHE A 75 -5.87 -2.52 8.95
C PHE A 75 -7.27 -2.24 8.37
N ALA A 76 -7.45 -2.39 7.06
CA ALA A 76 -8.74 -2.26 6.38
C ALA A 76 -9.73 -3.32 6.88
N MET A 77 -9.28 -4.54 7.13
CA MET A 77 -10.12 -5.60 7.71
C MET A 77 -10.61 -5.24 9.12
N VAL A 78 -9.74 -4.68 9.96
CA VAL A 78 -10.11 -4.17 11.30
C VAL A 78 -11.09 -3.01 11.18
N ALA A 79 -10.83 -2.05 10.28
CA ALA A 79 -11.72 -0.93 10.05
C ALA A 79 -13.10 -1.40 9.57
N ALA A 80 -13.18 -2.33 8.62
CA ALA A 80 -14.43 -2.91 8.15
C ALA A 80 -15.22 -3.59 9.28
N ALA A 81 -14.55 -4.39 10.13
CA ALA A 81 -15.20 -5.02 11.28
C ALA A 81 -15.77 -3.99 12.26
N LEU A 82 -15.06 -2.86 12.48
CA LEU A 82 -15.50 -1.80 13.38
C LEU A 82 -16.62 -0.93 12.81
N PHE A 83 -16.54 -0.54 11.53
CA PHE A 83 -17.46 0.43 10.92
C PHE A 83 -18.64 -0.19 10.16
N GLU A 84 -18.46 -1.36 9.56
CA GLU A 84 -19.50 -2.00 8.74
C GLU A 84 -20.28 -3.07 9.51
N HIS A 85 -19.78 -3.51 10.67
CA HIS A 85 -20.37 -4.55 11.53
C HIS A 85 -20.65 -5.88 10.79
N VAL A 86 -20.01 -6.08 9.64
CA VAL A 86 -20.07 -7.32 8.85
C VAL A 86 -18.92 -8.22 9.30
N ALA A 87 -19.22 -9.49 9.57
CA ALA A 87 -18.19 -10.48 9.87
C ALA A 87 -17.32 -10.69 8.62
N PRO A 88 -15.99 -10.51 8.72
CA PRO A 88 -15.10 -10.73 7.59
C PRO A 88 -15.19 -12.20 7.15
N SER A 89 -15.15 -12.43 5.84
CA SER A 89 -15.15 -13.78 5.29
C SER A 89 -13.92 -14.56 5.75
N THR A 90 -14.05 -15.88 5.86
CA THR A 90 -12.96 -16.77 6.28
C THR A 90 -11.73 -16.66 5.40
N ASP A 91 -11.92 -16.44 4.09
CA ASP A 91 -10.82 -16.29 3.12
C ASP A 91 -10.06 -14.98 3.32
N LEU A 92 -10.77 -13.88 3.63
CA LEU A 92 -10.17 -12.59 3.92
C LEU A 92 -9.40 -12.64 5.25
N LEU A 93 -9.94 -13.34 6.24
CA LEU A 93 -9.30 -13.60 7.53
C LEU A 93 -7.99 -14.38 7.36
N LEU A 94 -8.01 -15.43 6.54
CA LEU A 94 -6.82 -16.22 6.23
C LEU A 94 -5.76 -15.35 5.52
N GLY A 95 -6.16 -14.57 4.52
CA GLY A 95 -5.26 -13.65 3.82
C GLY A 95 -4.62 -12.61 4.75
N ALA A 96 -5.43 -11.99 5.63
CA ALA A 96 -4.94 -11.03 6.61
C ALA A 96 -3.95 -11.65 7.62
N LEU A 97 -4.21 -12.89 8.06
CA LEU A 97 -3.29 -13.63 8.94
C LEU A 97 -1.95 -13.92 8.25
N LEU A 98 -1.96 -14.40 7.00
CA LEU A 98 -0.72 -14.67 6.26
C LEU A 98 0.11 -13.40 6.05
N ILE A 99 -0.53 -12.28 5.71
CA ILE A 99 0.15 -10.99 5.50
C ILE A 99 0.76 -10.48 6.82
N THR A 100 -0.01 -10.54 7.92
CA THR A 100 0.47 -10.11 9.24
C THR A 100 1.61 -10.99 9.73
N ALA A 101 1.54 -12.31 9.52
CA ALA A 101 2.60 -13.25 9.85
C ALA A 101 3.87 -12.99 9.03
N SER A 102 3.73 -12.76 7.73
CA SER A 102 4.86 -12.45 6.82
C SER A 102 5.56 -11.15 7.24
N PHE A 103 4.79 -10.10 7.54
CA PHE A 103 5.30 -8.83 8.04
C PHE A 103 6.02 -8.99 9.38
N THR A 104 5.45 -9.74 10.31
CA THR A 104 6.07 -9.98 11.63
C THR A 104 7.39 -10.74 11.50
N ALA A 105 7.44 -11.76 10.64
CA ALA A 105 8.65 -12.53 10.37
C ALA A 105 9.78 -11.68 9.79
N ILE A 106 9.46 -10.79 8.83
CA ILE A 106 10.46 -9.88 8.22
C ILE A 106 11.03 -8.91 9.26
N ASN A 107 10.18 -8.31 10.10
CA ASN A 107 10.66 -7.40 11.14
C ASN A 107 11.55 -8.12 12.16
N LEU A 108 11.20 -9.34 12.55
CA LEU A 108 11.98 -10.11 13.53
C LEU A 108 13.31 -10.64 12.96
N ALA A 109 13.34 -10.96 11.66
CA ALA A 109 14.55 -11.36 10.95
C ALA A 109 15.49 -10.19 10.61
N SER A 110 15.00 -8.95 10.69
CA SER A 110 15.78 -7.74 10.42
C SER A 110 16.68 -7.30 11.58
N ASP A 111 16.69 -8.04 12.70
CA ASP A 111 17.53 -7.79 13.87
C ASP A 111 18.89 -8.53 13.72
N PRO A 112 20.00 -7.84 13.38
CA PRO A 112 21.24 -8.47 13.00
C PRO A 112 22.17 -8.64 14.22
N GLU A 113 21.81 -9.47 15.20
CA GLU A 113 22.67 -9.71 16.38
C GLU A 113 22.69 -11.18 16.85
N LYS A 114 22.33 -12.14 15.99
CA LYS A 114 22.58 -13.56 16.31
C LYS A 114 22.78 -14.43 15.08
N GLY A 115 23.93 -14.26 14.45
CA GLY A 115 24.27 -15.06 13.27
C GLY A 115 25.73 -15.02 12.85
N ASP A 116 26.66 -14.56 13.69
CA ASP A 116 28.09 -14.79 13.45
C ASP A 116 28.71 -15.62 14.58
N ALA A 117 28.34 -16.90 14.57
CA ALA A 117 29.19 -17.96 15.10
C ALA A 117 29.65 -18.84 13.94
N ARG A 118 30.08 -18.21 12.83
CA ARG A 118 30.83 -18.94 11.81
C ARG A 118 32.26 -19.00 12.29
N ALA A 119 32.58 -20.11 12.95
CA ALA A 119 33.93 -20.51 13.29
C ALA A 119 34.85 -20.25 12.09
N VAL A 120 35.72 -19.24 12.21
CA VAL A 120 36.94 -19.15 11.44
C VAL A 120 37.93 -20.04 12.20
N PRO A 121 38.25 -21.26 11.73
CA PRO A 121 39.34 -22.01 12.33
C PRO A 121 40.59 -21.16 12.20
N ALA A 122 41.21 -20.87 13.35
CA ALA A 122 42.48 -20.17 13.43
C ALA A 122 43.47 -20.90 12.51
N SER A 123 43.91 -20.19 11.47
CA SER A 123 44.98 -20.60 10.57
C SER A 123 46.16 -21.13 11.37
N ASP A 124 46.57 -22.34 11.05
CA ASP A 124 47.90 -22.89 11.35
C ASP A 124 48.97 -21.83 11.05
N ALA A 125 49.62 -21.34 12.11
CA ALA A 125 50.93 -20.72 12.04
C ALA A 125 51.84 -21.56 12.94
N GLY A 126 52.40 -22.62 12.34
CA GLY A 126 53.35 -23.50 13.00
C GLY A 126 54.65 -22.77 13.40
N PRO A 127 55.39 -23.28 14.40
CA PRO A 127 56.64 -22.69 14.85
C PRO A 127 57.75 -22.99 13.83
N ARG A 128 58.52 -21.95 13.48
CA ARG A 128 59.81 -22.11 12.80
C ARG A 128 60.90 -21.53 13.70
N GLU A 129 61.36 -22.35 14.63
CA GLU A 129 62.72 -22.32 15.17
C GLU A 129 63.43 -23.62 14.76
#